data_AF-A0A1C6A3T7-F1
#
_entry.id   AF-A0A1C6A3T7-F1
#
_cell.length_a   1.000
_cell.length_b   1.000
_cell.length_c   1.000
_cell.angle_alpha   90.00
_cell.angle_beta   90.00
_cell.angle_gamma   90.00
#
_symmetry.space_group_name_H-M   'P 1'
#
loop_
_entity.id
_entity.type
_entity.pdbx_description
1 polymer ?
#
loop_
_entity_poly.entity_id
_entity_poly.type
_entity_poly.pdbx_seq_one_letter_code
_entity_poly.pdbx_strand_id
1 'polypeptide(L)'
;MRRDDKFRFSLGWSRDTAEKIAVGDLLERLKNRKSDLVVQAVWEYIGNHPEVMTEDAKIVISVHSTPTDEQTFAKIQSMIDASLEKLKTTLKLQLEQGQPEDASGPSEKDLDDMLKNLDIFNL
;
A
#
# COMPACT_ATOMS: atom_id res chain seq x y z
N MET A 1 49.09 2.92 2.04
CA MET A 1 48.78 4.30 1.62
C MET A 1 47.51 4.29 0.79
N ARG A 2 46.34 4.60 1.37
CA ARG A 2 45.12 4.88 0.59
C ARG A 2 45.27 6.28 0.00
N ARG A 3 45.87 6.36 -1.18
CA ARG A 3 45.88 7.60 -1.98
C ARG A 3 44.60 7.57 -2.78
N ASP A 4 43.56 8.19 -2.25
CA ASP A 4 42.45 8.85 -2.94
C ASP A 4 41.36 9.07 -1.89
N ASP A 5 41.21 10.32 -1.46
CA ASP A 5 40.19 10.83 -0.54
C ASP A 5 38.80 10.91 -1.20
N LYS A 6 38.70 10.50 -2.47
CA LYS A 6 37.51 10.67 -3.29
C LYS A 6 37.21 9.42 -4.10
N PHE A 7 35.93 9.05 -4.11
CA PHE A 7 35.41 8.05 -5.03
C PHE A 7 35.08 8.69 -6.38
N ARG A 8 35.54 8.08 -7.48
CA ARG A 8 35.25 8.52 -8.84
C ARG A 8 34.64 7.39 -9.64
N PHE A 9 33.42 7.62 -10.12
CA PHE A 9 32.68 6.69 -10.98
C PHE A 9 32.25 7.43 -12.25
N SER A 10 32.19 6.70 -13.37
CA SER A 10 31.62 7.19 -14.62
C SER A 10 30.25 6.54 -14.80
N LEU A 11 29.21 7.36 -14.97
CA LEU A 11 27.85 6.90 -15.25
C LEU A 11 27.51 7.24 -16.71
N GLY A 12 27.01 6.26 -17.46
CA GLY A 12 26.55 6.43 -18.83
C GLY A 12 25.37 5.51 -19.10
N TRP A 13 24.35 6.03 -19.78
CA TRP A 13 23.16 5.28 -20.16
C TRP A 13 22.61 5.79 -21.50
N SER A 14 21.82 4.95 -22.16
CA SER A 14 21.14 5.27 -23.41
C SER A 14 19.99 6.27 -23.20
N ARG A 15 19.67 7.06 -24.22
CA ARG A 15 18.52 8.00 -24.21
C ARG A 15 17.25 7.36 -24.79
N ASP A 16 17.04 6.08 -24.50
CA ASP A 16 15.99 5.24 -25.09
C ASP A 16 14.61 5.44 -24.47
N THR A 17 14.53 5.97 -23.25
CA THR A 17 13.24 6.24 -22.57
C THR A 17 13.12 7.71 -22.15
N ALA A 18 11.89 8.20 -22.05
CA ALA A 18 11.60 9.56 -21.60
C ALA A 18 12.17 9.83 -20.20
N GLU A 19 12.11 8.85 -19.30
CA GLU A 19 12.71 8.92 -17.95
C GLU A 19 14.23 9.15 -18.03
N LYS A 20 14.94 8.34 -18.83
CA LYS A 20 16.39 8.44 -19.00
C LYS A 20 16.82 9.77 -19.62
N ILE A 21 16.02 10.30 -20.54
CA ILE A 21 16.22 11.63 -21.14
C ILE A 21 16.05 12.72 -20.07
N ALA A 22 14.94 12.71 -19.33
CA ALA A 22 14.64 13.71 -18.31
C ALA A 22 15.71 13.74 -17.20
N VAL A 23 16.15 12.56 -16.73
CA VAL A 23 17.24 12.44 -15.76
C VAL A 23 18.56 12.97 -16.31
N GLY A 24 18.88 12.66 -17.57
CA GLY A 24 20.06 13.20 -18.25
C GLY A 24 20.06 14.72 -18.32
N ASP A 25 18.98 15.31 -18.83
CA ASP A 25 18.84 16.76 -18.97
C ASP A 25 18.89 17.48 -17.61
N LEU A 26 18.28 16.90 -16.57
CA LEU A 26 18.35 17.41 -15.20
C LEU A 26 19.79 17.43 -14.67
N LEU A 27 20.52 16.32 -14.82
CA LEU A 27 21.89 16.21 -14.37
C LEU A 27 22.82 17.16 -15.14
N GLU A 28 22.63 17.31 -16.45
CA GLU A 28 23.38 18.28 -17.25
C GLU A 28 23.20 19.71 -16.73
N ARG A 29 21.96 20.11 -16.41
CA ARG A 29 21.63 21.43 -15.84
C ARG A 29 22.31 21.68 -14.49
N LEU A 30 22.55 20.65 -13.69
CA LEU A 30 23.15 20.74 -12.36
C LEU A 30 24.68 20.94 -12.36
N LYS A 31 25.36 20.84 -13.51
CA LYS A 31 26.80 21.08 -13.67
C LYS A 31 27.66 20.35 -12.63
N ASN A 32 28.29 21.05 -11.69
CA ASN A 32 29.21 20.46 -10.70
C ASN A 32 28.50 19.75 -9.54
N ARG A 33 27.18 19.95 -9.36
CA ARG A 33 26.40 19.33 -8.27
C ARG A 33 25.78 17.97 -8.61
N LYS A 34 26.12 17.41 -9.78
CA LYS A 34 25.66 16.08 -10.21
C LYS A 34 26.03 14.99 -9.20
N SER A 35 27.27 15.01 -8.72
CA SER A 35 27.76 14.03 -7.76
C SER A 35 26.97 14.08 -6.46
N ASP A 36 26.65 15.28 -5.98
CA ASP A 36 26.00 15.45 -4.69
C ASP A 36 24.56 14.91 -4.72
N LEU A 37 23.84 15.16 -5.81
CA LEU A 37 22.50 14.60 -6.03
C LEU A 37 22.54 13.07 -6.07
N VAL A 38 23.48 12.50 -6.83
CA VAL A 38 23.61 11.04 -6.95
C VAL A 38 23.95 10.41 -5.60
N VAL A 39 24.88 11.00 -4.84
CA VAL A 39 25.23 10.53 -3.50
C VAL A 39 24.03 10.60 -2.55
N GLN A 40 23.28 11.70 -2.58
CA GLN A 40 22.10 11.85 -1.73
C GLN A 40 21.01 10.84 -2.08
N ALA A 41 20.72 10.63 -3.37
CA ALA A 41 19.73 9.66 -3.82
C ALA A 41 20.12 8.21 -3.45
N VAL A 42 21.40 7.86 -3.59
CA VAL A 42 21.90 6.54 -3.17
C VAL A 42 21.84 6.39 -1.65
N TRP A 43 22.16 7.44 -0.89
CA TRP A 43 22.05 7.42 0.57
C TRP A 43 20.60 7.21 1.04
N GLU A 44 19.65 7.91 0.41
CA GLU A 44 18.21 7.73 0.67
C GLU A 44 17.75 6.31 0.31
N TYR A 45 18.22 5.77 -0.81
CA TYR A 45 17.94 4.39 -1.21
C TYR A 45 18.44 3.39 -0.16
N ILE A 46 19.67 3.55 0.34
CA ILE A 46 20.22 2.70 1.41
C ILE A 46 19.41 2.85 2.70
N GLY A 47 18.98 4.05 3.04
CA GLY A 47 18.13 4.30 4.21
C GLY A 47 16.78 3.57 4.14
N ASN A 48 16.19 3.51 2.95
CA ASN A 48 14.92 2.79 2.71
C ASN A 48 15.10 1.28 2.52
N HIS A 49 16.30 0.84 2.12
CA HIS A 49 16.64 -0.55 1.82
C HIS A 49 17.95 -0.97 2.50
N PRO A 50 17.99 -1.11 3.84
CA PRO A 50 19.21 -1.45 4.57
C PRO A 50 19.80 -2.82 4.18
N GLU A 51 18.98 -3.72 3.62
CA GLU A 51 19.39 -5.03 3.11
C GLU A 51 20.53 -4.96 2.08
N VAL A 52 20.64 -3.86 1.32
CA VAL A 52 21.65 -3.68 0.26
C VAL A 52 23.07 -3.50 0.79
N MET A 53 23.22 -3.29 2.11
CA MET A 53 24.51 -3.17 2.79
C MET A 53 25.02 -4.51 3.35
N THR A 54 24.27 -5.61 3.21
CA THR A 54 24.73 -6.93 3.64
C THR A 54 25.71 -7.53 2.62
N GLU A 55 26.75 -8.25 3.09
CA GLU A 55 27.87 -8.72 2.25
C GLU A 55 27.44 -9.64 1.09
N ASP A 56 26.30 -10.33 1.22
CA ASP A 56 25.74 -11.24 0.21
C ASP A 56 24.56 -10.63 -0.59
N ALA A 57 24.31 -9.32 -0.45
CA ALA A 57 23.19 -8.67 -1.14
C ALA A 57 23.45 -8.52 -2.64
N LYS A 58 22.71 -9.29 -3.45
CA LYS A 58 22.68 -9.09 -4.91
C LYS A 58 21.66 -8.01 -5.26
N ILE A 59 22.13 -6.81 -5.56
CA ILE A 59 21.27 -5.73 -6.09
C ILE A 59 20.89 -6.09 -7.54
N VAL A 60 19.62 -6.45 -7.75
CA VAL A 60 19.04 -6.67 -9.08
C VAL A 60 18.21 -5.46 -9.46
N ILE A 61 18.75 -4.61 -10.34
CA ILE A 61 18.03 -3.44 -10.84
C ILE A 61 17.14 -3.88 -12.00
N SER A 62 15.90 -4.26 -11.68
CA SER A 62 14.86 -4.51 -12.67
C SER A 62 14.21 -3.17 -13.04
N VAL A 63 14.57 -2.59 -14.18
CA VAL A 63 13.87 -1.42 -14.73
C VAL A 63 12.53 -1.89 -15.26
N HIS A 64 11.53 -1.93 -14.38
CA HIS A 64 10.13 -2.01 -14.80
C HIS A 64 9.73 -0.62 -15.26
N SER A 65 9.20 -0.49 -16.48
CA SER A 65 8.51 0.73 -16.89
C SER A 65 7.52 1.08 -15.80
N THR A 66 7.62 2.30 -15.26
CA THR A 66 6.62 2.79 -14.30
C THR A 66 5.25 2.58 -14.95
N PRO A 67 4.34 1.80 -14.33
CA PRO A 67 2.98 1.72 -14.85
C PRO A 67 2.43 3.14 -14.84
N THR A 68 2.00 3.63 -15.99
CA THR A 68 1.44 4.97 -16.15
C THR A 68 0.36 5.19 -15.07
N ASP A 69 0.16 6.43 -14.62
CA ASP A 69 -0.89 6.78 -13.65
C ASP A 69 -2.27 6.20 -14.02
N GLU A 70 -2.53 6.03 -15.31
CA GLU A 70 -3.72 5.39 -15.84
C GLU A 70 -3.80 3.88 -15.53
N GLN A 71 -2.68 3.16 -15.59
CA GLN A 71 -2.60 1.74 -15.24
C GLN A 71 -2.69 1.52 -13.73
N THR A 72 -2.10 2.41 -12.92
CA THR A 72 -2.23 2.35 -11.46
C THR A 72 -3.66 2.67 -11.04
N PHE A 73 -4.29 3.68 -11.65
CA PHE A 73 -5.70 4.00 -11.39
C PHE A 73 -6.63 2.85 -11.78
N ALA A 74 -6.46 2.26 -12.96
CA ALA A 74 -7.25 1.09 -13.40
C ALA A 74 -7.07 -0.11 -12.45
N LYS A 75 -5.86 -0.31 -11.93
CA LYS A 75 -5.59 -1.37 -10.94
C LYS A 75 -6.27 -1.10 -9.60
N ILE A 76 -6.25 0.15 -9.12
CA ILE A 76 -6.95 0.55 -7.91
C ILE A 76 -8.47 0.38 -8.09
N GLN A 77 -9.02 0.83 -9.22
CA GLN A 77 -10.44 0.70 -9.52
C GLN A 77 -10.89 -0.76 -9.56
N SER A 78 -10.13 -1.65 -10.22
CA SER A 78 -10.45 -3.07 -10.25
C SER A 78 -10.35 -3.75 -8.88
N MET A 79 -9.44 -3.31 -7.99
CA MET A 79 -9.41 -3.79 -6.60
C MET A 79 -10.63 -3.33 -5.80
N ILE A 80 -11.09 -2.09 -6.00
CA ILE A 80 -12.29 -1.57 -5.34
C ILE A 80 -13.53 -2.34 -5.82
N ASP A 81 -13.69 -2.51 -7.12
CA ASP A 81 -14.82 -3.25 -7.70
C ASP A 81 -14.86 -4.70 -7.20
N ALA A 82 -13.72 -5.39 -7.19
CA ALA A 82 -13.62 -6.75 -6.65
C ALA A 82 -13.97 -6.83 -5.16
N SER A 83 -13.61 -5.80 -4.38
CA SER A 83 -13.94 -5.72 -2.95
C SER A 83 -15.42 -5.47 -2.72
N LEU A 84 -16.03 -4.59 -3.52
CA LEU A 84 -17.46 -4.30 -3.46
C LEU A 84 -18.31 -5.51 -3.87
N GLU A 85 -17.90 -6.25 -4.91
CA GLU A 85 -18.57 -7.49 -5.33
C GLU A 85 -18.47 -8.58 -4.25
N LYS A 86 -17.30 -8.73 -3.59
CA LYS A 86 -17.16 -9.61 -2.42
C LYS A 86 -18.07 -9.20 -1.26
N LEU A 87 -18.23 -7.90 -1.03
CA LEU A 87 -19.10 -7.39 0.04
C LEU A 87 -20.57 -7.61 -0.30
N LYS A 88 -21.01 -7.34 -1.54
CA LYS A 88 -22.37 -7.62 -2.01
C LYS A 88 -22.72 -9.10 -1.93
N THR A 89 -21.81 -9.97 -2.36
CA THR A 89 -22.02 -11.43 -2.26
C THR A 89 -22.12 -11.88 -0.80
N THR A 90 -21.29 -11.34 0.09
CA THR A 90 -21.39 -11.60 1.54
C THR A 90 -22.71 -11.12 2.13
N LEU A 91 -23.16 -9.91 1.79
CA LEU A 91 -24.44 -9.37 2.24
C LEU A 91 -25.63 -10.17 1.70
N LYS A 92 -25.56 -10.62 0.45
CA LYS A 92 -26.60 -11.46 -0.15
C LYS A 92 -26.68 -12.83 0.54
N LEU A 93 -25.54 -13.42 0.86
CA LEU A 93 -25.46 -14.64 1.68
C LEU A 93 -26.02 -14.44 3.09
N GLN A 94 -25.80 -13.28 3.71
CA GLN A 94 -26.38 -12.94 5.02
C GLN A 94 -27.90 -12.74 4.97
N LEU A 95 -28.41 -12.11 3.90
CA LEU A 95 -29.86 -11.93 3.68
C LEU A 95 -30.57 -13.25 3.38
N GLU A 96 -29.91 -14.18 2.68
CA GLU A 96 -30.44 -15.53 2.42
C GLU A 96 -30.29 -16.49 3.63
N GLN A 97 -29.44 -16.15 4.61
CA GLN A 97 -29.31 -16.85 5.90
C GLN A 97 -30.19 -16.24 7.02
N GLY A 98 -30.95 -15.19 6.73
CA GLY A 98 -31.99 -14.66 7.61
C GLY A 98 -33.22 -15.57 7.62
N GLN A 99 -33.21 -16.54 8.53
CA GLN A 99 -34.38 -17.32 8.94
C GLN A 99 -35.57 -16.38 9.25
N PRO A 100 -36.82 -16.73 8.91
CA PRO A 100 -37.98 -15.96 9.34
C PRO A 100 -38.06 -16.09 10.87
N GLU A 101 -37.62 -15.08 11.60
CA GLU A 101 -38.03 -14.95 12.99
C GLU A 101 -39.52 -14.62 12.98
N ASP A 102 -40.30 -15.62 13.38
CA ASP A 102 -41.69 -15.46 13.77
C ASP A 102 -41.83 -14.19 14.60
N ALA A 103 -42.67 -13.28 14.12
CA ALA A 103 -43.21 -12.19 14.92
C ALA A 103 -44.20 -12.73 15.98
N SER A 104 -43.81 -13.76 16.75
CA SER A 104 -44.49 -14.08 17.99
C SER A 104 -43.99 -13.08 19.02
N GLY A 105 -44.89 -12.19 19.47
CA GLY A 105 -44.63 -11.34 20.61
C GLY A 105 -44.16 -12.14 21.83
N PRO A 106 -43.63 -11.46 22.86
CA PRO A 106 -43.11 -12.10 24.07
C PRO A 106 -44.10 -13.14 24.59
N SER A 107 -43.59 -14.34 24.91
CA SER A 107 -44.42 -15.43 25.42
C SER A 107 -44.99 -15.06 26.80
N GLU A 108 -46.08 -15.70 27.24
CA GLU A 108 -46.66 -15.43 28.58
C GLU A 108 -45.62 -15.56 29.71
N LYS A 109 -44.64 -16.46 29.55
CA LYS A 109 -43.51 -16.59 30.49
C LYS A 109 -42.62 -15.37 30.53
N ASP A 110 -42.35 -14.74 29.40
CA ASP A 110 -41.53 -13.54 29.32
C ASP A 110 -42.26 -12.35 29.97
N LEU A 111 -43.57 -12.27 29.80
CA LEU A 111 -44.41 -11.26 30.44
C LEU A 111 -44.49 -11.46 31.97
N ASP A 112 -44.62 -12.71 32.43
CA ASP A 112 -44.60 -13.05 33.86
C ASP A 112 -43.27 -12.67 34.52
N ASP A 113 -42.14 -12.87 33.84
CA ASP A 113 -40.83 -12.52 34.37
C ASP A 113 -40.62 -11.00 34.43
N MET A 114 -41.14 -10.26 33.44
CA MET A 114 -41.16 -8.80 33.48
C MET A 114 -42.01 -8.24 34.63
N LEU A 115 -43.16 -8.88 34.93
CA LEU A 115 -44.04 -8.50 36.03
C LEU A 115 -43.42 -8.77 37.41
N LYS A 116 -42.70 -9.88 37.58
CA LYS A 116 -41.99 -10.17 38.84
C LYS A 116 -40.89 -9.16 39.14
N ASN A 117 -40.26 -8.59 38.12
CA ASN A 117 -39.25 -7.54 38.31
C ASN A 117 -39.85 -6.20 38.79
N LEU A 118 -41.15 -5.96 38.58
CA LEU A 118 -41.84 -4.78 39.10
C LEU A 118 -42.11 -4.86 40.61
N ASP A 119 -42.23 -6.06 41.18
CA ASP A 119 -42.39 -6.24 42.64
C ASP A 119 -41.15 -5.83 43.45
N ILE A 120 -40.00 -5.67 42.80
CA ILE A 120 -38.76 -5.19 43.42
C ILE A 120 -38.87 -3.69 43.82
N PHE A 121 -39.77 -2.93 43.20
CA PHE A 121 -39.93 -1.50 43.47
C PHE A 121 -41.00 -1.17 44.53
N ASN A 122 -41.64 -2.17 45.13
CA ASN A 122 -42.66 -2.00 46.17
C ASN A 122 -42.13 -2.16 47.62
N LEU A 123 -40.84 -1.90 47.87
CA LEU A 123 -40.26 -1.88 49.22
C LEU A 123 -40.27 -0.48 49.85
#